data_AF-A0A1X2A5X5-F1
#
_entry.id   AF-A0A1X2A5X5-F1
#
_cell.length_a   1.000
_cell.length_b   1.000
_cell.length_c   1.000
_cell.angle_alpha   90.00
_cell.angle_beta   90.00
_cell.angle_gamma   90.00
#
_symmetry.space_group_name_H-M   'P 1'
#
loop_
_entity.id
_entity.type
_entity.pdbx_description
1 polymer ?
#
loop_
_entity_poly.entity_id
_entity_poly.type
_entity_poly.pdbx_seq_one_letter_code
_entity_poly.pdbx_strand_id
1 'polypeptide(L)'
;MFGNLSWEHILVLVVVGLVILGPERLPGAIRWTSNTLRQARDYLSGMTTQLRQDLGPEFDDLREPLSELQRLRGMSPRAALTKHLLDGDDSFLTGNFDRPVNGAPPKPAEPAQPVPLPSQPEPHTGGPAPFDTDAT
;
A
#
# COMPACT_ATOMS: atom_id res chain seq x y z
N MET A 1 -22.82 -11.88 12.44
CA MET A 1 -23.58 -10.68 12.85
C MET A 1 -23.04 -9.36 12.28
N PHE A 2 -21.94 -9.36 11.51
CA PHE A 2 -21.36 -8.16 10.88
C PHE A 2 -21.87 -7.86 9.45
N GLY A 3 -22.83 -8.64 8.94
CA GLY A 3 -23.41 -8.43 7.60
C GLY A 3 -24.33 -7.21 7.47
N ASN A 4 -24.50 -6.44 8.55
CA ASN A 4 -25.38 -5.26 8.58
C ASN A 4 -24.61 -3.95 8.37
N LEU A 5 -23.27 -3.97 8.30
CA LEU A 5 -22.49 -2.78 7.97
C LEU A 5 -22.33 -2.68 6.46
N SER A 6 -23.46 -2.49 5.78
CA SER A 6 -23.49 -2.23 4.35
C SER A 6 -22.89 -0.86 4.04
N TRP A 7 -22.47 -0.67 2.78
CA TRP A 7 -22.01 0.63 2.27
C TRP A 7 -23.03 1.77 2.51
N GLU A 8 -24.34 1.48 2.49
CA GLU A 8 -25.35 2.51 2.80
C GLU A 8 -25.20 3.09 4.21
N HIS A 9 -24.83 2.28 5.20
CA HIS A 9 -24.67 2.73 6.58
C HIS A 9 -23.45 3.64 6.73
N ILE A 10 -22.36 3.36 6.01
CA ILE A 10 -21.19 4.24 5.97
C ILE A 10 -21.58 5.60 5.37
N LEU A 11 -22.34 5.61 4.27
CA LEU A 11 -22.86 6.85 3.67
C LEU A 11 -23.73 7.64 4.64
N VAL A 12 -24.65 6.96 5.33
CA VAL A 12 -25.50 7.59 6.36
C VAL A 12 -24.65 8.18 7.48
N LEU A 13 -23.64 7.47 7.99
CA LEU A 13 -22.74 7.98 9.03
C LEU A 13 -21.95 9.22 8.56
N VAL A 14 -21.50 9.24 7.31
CA VAL A 14 -20.81 10.41 6.74
C VAL A 14 -21.76 11.60 6.66
N VAL A 15 -22.99 11.42 6.18
CA VAL A 15 -24.01 12.49 6.12
C VAL A 15 -24.35 13.00 7.52
N VAL A 16 -24.60 12.09 8.47
CA VAL A 16 -24.89 12.43 9.86
C VAL A 16 -23.71 13.20 10.47
N GLY A 17 -22.47 12.75 10.24
CA GLY A 17 -21.26 13.46 10.68
C GLY A 17 -21.12 14.85 10.06
N LEU A 18 -21.41 15.00 8.77
CA LEU A 18 -21.41 16.28 8.06
C LEU A 18 -22.47 17.24 8.63
N VAL A 19 -23.66 16.75 8.97
CA VAL A 19 -24.75 17.57 9.52
C VAL A 19 -24.48 17.98 10.97
N ILE A 20 -24.02 17.05 11.82
CA ILE A 20 -23.78 17.32 13.24
C ILE A 20 -22.56 18.21 13.43
N LEU A 21 -21.44 17.89 12.77
CA LEU A 21 -20.17 18.59 12.98
C LEU A 21 -20.00 19.78 12.02
N GLY A 22 -20.62 19.73 10.85
CA GLY A 22 -20.46 20.69 9.76
C GLY A 22 -19.33 20.29 8.78
N PRO A 23 -19.53 20.46 7.46
CA PRO A 23 -18.53 20.11 6.44
C PRO A 23 -17.21 20.88 6.58
N GLU A 24 -17.23 22.08 7.15
CA GLU A 24 -16.07 22.93 7.34
C GLU A 24 -15.17 22.45 8.49
N ARG A 25 -15.75 21.72 9.46
CA ARG A 25 -15.07 21.32 10.70
C ARG A 25 -14.50 19.92 10.64
N LEU A 26 -15.12 19.02 9.88
CA LEU A 26 -14.62 17.66 9.63
C LEU A 26 -13.15 17.60 9.19
N PRO A 27 -12.71 18.34 8.15
CA PRO A 27 -11.31 18.30 7.74
C PRO A 27 -10.36 18.82 8.84
N GLY A 28 -10.80 19.80 9.64
CA GLY A 28 -10.07 20.27 10.82
C GLY A 28 -9.94 19.19 11.90
N ALA A 29 -11.04 18.51 12.22
CA ALA A 29 -11.09 17.44 13.23
C ALA A 29 -10.23 16.22 12.83
N ILE A 30 -10.26 15.84 11.54
CA ILE A 30 -9.41 14.77 11.01
C ILE A 30 -7.93 15.14 11.13
N ARG A 31 -7.56 16.38 10.78
CA ARG A 31 -6.17 16.87 10.90
C ARG A 31 -5.71 16.86 12.36
N TRP A 32 -6.53 17.36 13.27
CA TRP A 32 -6.21 17.36 14.70
C TRP A 32 -6.01 15.94 15.22
N THR A 33 -6.96 15.05 14.97
CA THR A 33 -6.90 13.65 15.40
C THR A 33 -5.69 12.93 14.82
N SER A 34 -5.39 13.15 13.53
CA SER A 34 -4.24 12.54 12.87
C SER A 34 -2.92 13.03 13.45
N ASN A 35 -2.80 14.33 13.71
CA ASN A 35 -1.60 14.88 14.36
C ASN A 35 -1.44 14.36 15.78
N THR A 36 -2.51 14.33 16.57
CA THR A 36 -2.51 13.78 17.93
C THR A 36 -2.10 12.31 17.93
N LEU A 37 -2.62 11.52 16.99
CA LEU A 37 -2.28 10.09 16.88
C LEU A 37 -0.81 9.88 16.50
N ARG A 38 -0.25 10.72 15.61
CA ARG A 38 1.17 10.69 15.25
C ARG A 38 2.04 11.04 16.46
N GLN A 39 1.73 12.13 17.15
CA GLN A 39 2.43 12.55 18.36
C GLN A 39 2.37 11.48 19.46
N ALA A 40 1.20 10.87 19.67
CA ALA A 40 1.03 9.77 20.61
C ALA A 40 1.90 8.57 20.23
N ARG A 41 1.92 8.19 18.95
CA ARG A 41 2.78 7.10 18.47
C ARG A 41 4.26 7.40 18.70
N ASP A 42 4.70 8.62 18.41
CA ASP A 42 6.10 9.02 18.55
C ASP A 42 6.52 9.00 20.03
N TYR A 43 5.65 9.52 20.91
CA TYR A 43 5.85 9.52 22.36
C TYR A 43 5.89 8.09 22.93
N LEU A 44 4.94 7.24 22.56
CA LEU A 44 4.91 5.84 22.98
C LEU A 44 6.12 5.05 22.46
N SER A 45 6.59 5.34 21.24
CA SER A 45 7.77 4.69 20.66
C SER A 45 9.06 5.09 21.40
N GLY A 46 9.17 6.34 21.83
CA GLY A 46 10.25 6.83 22.68
C GLY A 46 10.26 6.16 24.05
N MET A 47 9.10 6.10 24.71
CA MET A 47 8.97 5.42 26.01
C MET A 47 9.24 3.93 25.91
N THR A 48 8.71 3.23 24.90
CA THR A 48 8.93 1.79 24.73
C THR A 48 10.42 1.45 24.61
N THR A 49 11.20 2.32 23.97
CA THR A 49 12.65 2.15 23.85
C THR A 49 13.35 2.25 25.21
N GLN A 50 12.94 3.22 26.03
CA GLN A 50 13.49 3.42 27.37
C GLN A 50 13.04 2.32 28.34
N LEU A 51 11.78 1.89 28.28
CA LEU A 51 11.27 0.75 29.06
C LEU A 51 11.93 -0.57 28.66
N ARG A 52 12.26 -0.79 27.38
CA ARG A 52 13.06 -1.97 26.96
C ARG A 52 14.45 -1.97 27.57
N GLN A 53 15.02 -0.78 27.76
CA GLN A 53 16.36 -0.61 28.32
C GLN A 53 16.37 -0.80 29.84
N ASP A 54 15.31 -0.35 30.53
CA ASP A 54 15.19 -0.40 31.98
C ASP A 54 14.57 -1.70 32.52
N LEU A 55 13.66 -2.36 31.79
CA LEU A 55 12.93 -3.55 32.26
C LEU A 55 13.50 -4.88 31.76
N GLY A 56 14.44 -4.86 30.80
CA GLY A 56 15.13 -6.06 30.33
C GLY A 56 14.19 -7.23 29.98
N PRO A 57 14.38 -8.44 30.56
CA PRO A 57 13.67 -9.67 30.19
C PRO A 57 12.14 -9.62 30.41
N GLU A 58 11.60 -8.72 31.24
CA GLU A 58 10.14 -8.60 31.42
C GLU A 58 9.43 -8.02 30.18
N PHE A 59 10.17 -7.43 29.24
CA PHE A 59 9.62 -7.03 27.95
C PHE A 59 9.35 -8.21 27.02
N ASP A 60 10.05 -9.34 27.19
CA ASP A 60 9.83 -10.53 26.36
C ASP A 60 8.48 -11.20 26.66
N ASP A 61 8.03 -11.17 27.92
CA ASP A 61 6.70 -11.64 28.32
C ASP A 61 5.58 -10.77 27.71
N LEU A 62 5.85 -9.51 27.42
CA LEU A 62 4.91 -8.60 26.73
C LEU A 62 4.97 -8.74 25.20
N ARG A 63 6.08 -9.25 24.66
CA ARG A 63 6.27 -9.46 23.22
C ARG A 63 5.31 -10.51 22.67
N GLU A 64 5.05 -11.58 23.41
CA GLU A 64 4.11 -12.63 23.02
C GLU A 64 2.69 -12.09 22.81
N PRO A 65 2.05 -11.45 23.81
CA PRO A 65 0.70 -10.89 23.65
C PRO A 65 0.66 -9.73 22.63
N LEU A 66 1.71 -8.92 22.53
CA LEU A 66 1.79 -7.89 21.48
C LEU A 66 1.88 -8.49 20.08
N SER A 67 2.63 -9.57 19.91
CA SER A 67 2.77 -10.30 18.64
C SER A 67 1.48 -11.01 18.26
N GLU A 68 0.75 -11.55 19.23
CA GLU A 68 -0.58 -12.13 19.03
C GLU A 68 -1.60 -11.07 18.59
N LEU A 69 -1.60 -9.90 19.25
CA LEU A 69 -2.42 -8.75 18.82
C LEU A 69 -2.04 -8.26 17.42
N GLN A 70 -0.75 -8.25 17.07
CA GLN A 70 -0.30 -7.91 15.72
C GLN A 70 -0.70 -8.97 14.69
N ARG A 71 -0.67 -10.26 15.03
CA ARG A 71 -1.19 -11.36 14.19
C ARG A 71 -2.69 -11.23 13.96
N LEU A 72 -3.47 -10.92 15.00
CA LEU A 72 -4.90 -10.63 14.87
C LEU A 72 -5.14 -9.39 14.00
N ARG A 73 -4.32 -8.34 14.15
CA ARG A 73 -4.36 -7.16 13.28
C ARG A 73 -3.93 -7.47 11.83
N GLY A 74 -3.19 -8.55 11.59
CA GLY A 74 -2.86 -9.06 10.26
C GLY A 74 -4.11 -9.50 9.47
N MET A 75 -5.18 -9.92 10.15
CA MET A 75 -6.54 -9.96 9.59
C MET A 75 -7.16 -8.57 9.63
N SER A 76 -6.49 -7.60 8.99
CA SER A 76 -6.76 -6.19 9.26
C SER A 76 -8.21 -5.82 8.95
N PRO A 77 -8.88 -5.04 9.83
CA PRO A 77 -10.19 -4.49 9.56
C PRO A 77 -10.22 -3.75 8.23
N ARG A 78 -9.11 -3.10 7.86
CA ARG A 78 -8.95 -2.47 6.54
C ARG A 78 -9.09 -3.48 5.40
N ALA A 79 -8.39 -4.62 5.46
CA ALA A 79 -8.53 -5.67 4.45
C ALA A 79 -9.95 -6.27 4.42
N ALA A 80 -10.62 -6.38 5.57
CA ALA A 80 -12.03 -6.80 5.63
C ALA A 80 -12.97 -5.73 5.05
N LEU A 81 -12.75 -4.45 5.37
CA LEU A 81 -13.50 -3.31 4.85
C LEU A 81 -13.33 -3.16 3.34
N THR A 82 -12.11 -3.26 2.82
CA THR A 82 -11.87 -3.24 1.36
C THR A 82 -12.56 -4.42 0.68
N LYS A 83 -12.47 -5.63 1.23
CA LYS A 83 -13.13 -6.81 0.66
C LYS A 83 -14.66 -6.74 0.72
N HIS A 84 -15.23 -6.13 1.76
CA HIS A 84 -16.68 -6.07 1.95
C HIS A 84 -17.34 -4.81 1.39
N LEU A 85 -16.62 -3.69 1.27
CA LEU A 85 -17.17 -2.42 0.78
C LEU A 85 -16.72 -2.08 -0.64
N LEU A 86 -15.52 -2.52 -1.04
CA LEU A 86 -14.89 -2.13 -2.30
C LEU A 86 -14.58 -3.35 -3.21
N ASP A 87 -15.14 -4.53 -2.94
CA ASP A 87 -14.87 -5.78 -3.70
C ASP A 87 -13.36 -6.10 -3.89
N GLY A 88 -12.51 -5.60 -2.99
CA GLY A 88 -11.05 -5.73 -3.09
C GLY A 88 -10.33 -4.63 -3.89
N ASP A 89 -11.05 -3.62 -4.39
CA ASP A 89 -10.48 -2.48 -5.12
C ASP A 89 -10.05 -1.34 -4.18
N ASP A 90 -8.81 -1.38 -3.69
CA ASP A 90 -8.22 -0.33 -2.84
C ASP A 90 -7.98 1.01 -3.56
N SER A 91 -8.28 1.12 -4.86
CA SER A 91 -7.97 2.31 -5.67
C SER A 91 -8.71 3.55 -5.19
N PHE A 92 -9.95 3.40 -4.71
CA PHE A 92 -10.75 4.48 -4.13
C PHE A 92 -10.21 5.01 -2.78
N LEU A 93 -9.54 4.17 -2.00
CA LEU A 93 -8.96 4.55 -0.70
C LEU A 93 -7.54 5.09 -0.81
N THR A 94 -6.81 4.64 -1.83
CA THR A 94 -5.38 4.96 -2.03
C THR A 94 -5.20 6.16 -2.97
N GLY A 95 -6.25 6.57 -3.69
CA GLY A 95 -6.19 7.67 -4.66
C GLY A 95 -5.60 7.26 -6.01
N ASN A 96 -5.43 5.96 -6.26
CA ASN A 96 -4.86 5.40 -7.48
C ASN A 96 -5.92 5.22 -8.58
N PHE A 97 -6.68 6.26 -8.89
CA PHE A 97 -7.74 6.25 -9.91
C PHE A 97 -7.22 6.10 -11.36
N ASP A 98 -5.90 6.13 -11.54
CA ASP A 98 -5.23 5.90 -12.83
C ASP A 98 -5.25 4.44 -13.30
N ARG A 99 -5.71 3.49 -12.46
CA ARG A 99 -5.93 2.12 -12.93
C ARG A 99 -7.21 2.05 -13.77
N PRO A 100 -7.15 1.54 -15.01
CA PRO A 100 -8.35 1.35 -15.80
C PRO A 100 -9.27 0.37 -15.08
N VAL A 101 -10.50 0.81 -14.77
CA VAL A 101 -11.60 0.04 -14.17
C VAL A 101 -12.09 -1.15 -15.00
N ASN A 102 -11.40 -1.48 -16.08
CA ASN A 102 -11.60 -2.72 -16.82
C ASN A 102 -10.46 -3.65 -16.46
N GLY A 103 -10.79 -4.77 -15.79
CA GLY A 103 -9.89 -5.83 -15.33
C GLY A 103 -9.07 -6.52 -16.43
N ALA A 104 -8.26 -5.76 -17.15
CA ALA A 104 -7.12 -6.29 -17.88
C ALA A 104 -5.98 -6.41 -16.87
N PRO A 105 -5.38 -7.61 -16.69
CA PRO A 105 -4.14 -7.72 -15.94
C PRO A 105 -3.13 -6.76 -16.58
N PRO A 106 -2.22 -6.14 -15.81
CA PRO A 106 -1.10 -5.45 -16.42
C PRO A 106 -0.39 -6.48 -17.29
N LYS A 107 -0.52 -6.35 -18.61
CA LYS A 107 0.24 -7.14 -19.56
C LYS A 107 1.70 -6.92 -19.14
N PRO A 108 2.44 -7.97 -18.76
CA PRO A 108 3.86 -7.83 -18.54
C PRO A 108 4.42 -7.09 -19.75
N ALA A 109 5.22 -6.05 -19.52
CA ALA A 109 5.99 -5.43 -20.58
C ALA A 109 6.86 -6.56 -21.16
N GLU A 110 6.35 -7.16 -22.23
CA GLU A 110 7.09 -8.12 -23.02
C GLU A 110 8.32 -7.36 -23.51
N PRO A 111 9.54 -7.87 -23.25
CA PRO A 111 10.74 -7.21 -23.72
C PRO A 111 10.56 -6.98 -25.21
N ALA A 112 10.69 -5.72 -25.64
CA ALA A 112 10.46 -5.29 -27.00
C ALA A 112 11.16 -6.25 -27.96
N GLN A 113 10.37 -7.12 -28.61
CA GLN A 113 10.88 -7.97 -29.66
C GLN A 113 11.27 -7.04 -30.82
N PRO A 114 12.54 -7.07 -31.28
CA PRO A 114 12.98 -6.21 -32.37
C PRO A 114 12.15 -6.49 -33.63
N VAL A 115 11.72 -5.40 -34.27
CA VAL A 115 10.98 -5.37 -35.54
C VAL A 115 11.70 -6.20 -36.61
N PRO A 116 11.00 -7.06 -37.39
CA PRO A 116 11.64 -7.83 -38.46
C PRO A 116 11.88 -6.94 -39.69
N LEU A 117 13.15 -6.80 -40.10
CA LEU A 117 13.53 -6.34 -41.45
C LEU A 117 14.20 -7.50 -42.21
N PRO A 118 14.24 -7.49 -43.56
CA PRO A 118 14.03 -8.66 -44.40
C PRO A 118 15.25 -9.56 -44.55
N SER A 119 14.95 -10.82 -44.86
CA SER A 119 15.79 -12.00 -45.10
C SER A 119 17.09 -11.78 -45.89
N GLN A 120 18.23 -12.34 -45.43
CA GLN A 120 19.03 -13.40 -46.09
C GLN A 120 20.33 -13.78 -45.30
N PRO A 121 21.04 -14.87 -45.65
CA PRO A 121 21.17 -16.11 -44.85
C PRO A 121 22.48 -16.22 -44.04
N GLU A 122 22.45 -16.93 -42.91
CA GLU A 122 23.65 -17.47 -42.24
C GLU A 122 24.35 -18.49 -43.16
N PRO A 123 25.69 -18.65 -43.16
CA PRO A 123 26.60 -18.96 -42.02
C PRO A 123 27.77 -17.94 -41.96
N HIS A 124 28.78 -17.89 -41.09
CA HIS A 124 29.77 -18.90 -40.69
C HIS A 124 30.64 -18.37 -39.53
N THR A 125 31.17 -19.32 -38.77
CA THR A 125 32.16 -19.27 -37.68
C THR A 125 33.44 -18.46 -37.97
N GLY A 126 33.93 -17.70 -36.97
CA GLY A 126 35.36 -17.56 -36.69
C GLY A 126 36.03 -16.17 -36.85
N GLY A 127 36.55 -15.63 -35.74
CA GLY A 127 37.68 -14.69 -35.71
C GLY A 127 37.38 -13.24 -35.27
N PRO A 128 38.27 -12.58 -34.49
CA PRO A 128 38.08 -11.18 -34.07
C PRO A 128 38.20 -10.21 -35.24
N ALA A 129 37.32 -9.21 -35.29
CA ALA A 129 37.26 -8.21 -36.36
C ALA A 129 38.49 -7.28 -36.37
N PRO A 130 38.95 -6.84 -37.56
CA PRO A 130 40.20 -6.08 -37.73
C PRO A 130 40.07 -4.60 -37.37
N PHE A 131 41.18 -4.00 -36.95
CA PHE A 131 41.29 -2.58 -36.60
C PHE A 131 41.19 -1.67 -37.83
N ASP A 132 40.40 -0.60 -37.71
CA ASP A 132 40.18 0.43 -38.73
C ASP A 132 41.31 1.48 -38.69
N THR A 133 41.81 1.87 -39.86
CA THR A 133 43.02 2.71 -40.04
C THR A 133 42.74 4.06 -40.72
N ASP A 134 41.48 4.43 -40.91
CA ASP A 134 41.10 5.69 -41.59
C ASP A 134 40.75 6.85 -40.62
N ALA A 135 41.23 6.80 -39.38
CA ALA A 135 41.17 7.93 -38.46
C ALA A 135 42.41 8.83 -38.63
N THR A 136 42.33 9.78 -39.57
CA THR A 136 43.19 10.97 -39.67
C THR A 136 42.35 12.21 -39.86
#